data_AF-A0A1G8VXQ1-F1
#
_entry.id   AF-A0A1G8VXQ1-F1
#
_cell.length_a   1.000
_cell.length_b   1.000
_cell.length_c   1.000
_cell.angle_alpha   90.00
_cell.angle_beta   90.00
_cell.angle_gamma   90.00
#
_symmetry.space_group_name_H-M   'P 1'
#
loop_
_entity.id
_entity.type
_entity.pdbx_description
1 polymer ?
#
loop_
_entity_poly.entity_id
_entity_poly.type
_entity_poly.pdbx_seq_one_letter_code
_entity_poly.pdbx_strand_id
1 'polypeptide(L)'
;MKKGIKILILALAIAIAMFLAITLVIAVIFIVSLTQIPMVIMNNTNQPVTTQTTAKPTPVGEFKGFNYSPGYGDMDGTSIHESLYQNDDGDWIIERRAREDFESPMIVTTYLLTEADVNDFAAFIKDSNVCGLEDRPDSDLFITDYSAWDYGIEYDNTSVGGDRWVTYSIWEYKEYSDEDMALLNELDKRFEDLHYNKISEVVEEDE
;
A
#
# COMPACT_ATOMS: atom_id res chain seq x y z
N MET A 1 -45.64 -58.80 32.19
CA MET A 1 -44.48 -58.42 31.35
C MET A 1 -44.84 -57.73 30.02
N LYS A 2 -45.80 -58.20 29.21
CA LYS A 2 -46.05 -57.64 27.86
C LYS A 2 -46.53 -56.17 27.79
N LYS A 3 -47.13 -55.60 28.84
CA LYS A 3 -47.60 -54.20 28.86
C LYS A 3 -46.46 -53.17 29.06
N GLY A 4 -45.47 -53.49 29.90
CA GLY A 4 -44.34 -52.58 30.18
C GLY A 4 -43.43 -52.37 28.97
N ILE A 5 -43.20 -53.41 28.18
CA ILE A 5 -42.39 -53.34 26.95
C ILE A 5 -43.04 -52.43 25.90
N LYS A 6 -44.38 -52.45 25.78
CA LYS A 6 -45.10 -51.57 24.83
C LYS A 6 -45.00 -50.09 25.21
N ILE A 7 -45.02 -49.78 26.51
CA ILE A 7 -44.88 -48.40 27.00
C ILE A 7 -43.45 -47.89 26.76
N LEU A 8 -42.44 -48.74 26.97
CA LEU A 8 -41.03 -48.39 26.73
C LEU A 8 -40.76 -48.13 25.24
N ILE A 9 -41.29 -48.98 24.34
CA ILE A 9 -41.15 -48.80 22.89
C ILE A 9 -41.84 -47.52 22.42
N LEU A 10 -43.03 -47.22 22.97
CA LEU A 10 -43.75 -45.99 22.63
C LEU A 10 -42.99 -44.73 23.11
N ALA A 11 -42.44 -44.75 24.31
CA ALA A 11 -41.65 -43.64 24.84
C ALA A 11 -40.36 -43.41 24.03
N LEU A 12 -39.69 -44.49 23.61
CA LEU A 12 -38.49 -44.40 22.78
C LEU A 12 -38.81 -43.84 21.37
N ALA A 13 -39.93 -44.26 20.77
CA ALA A 13 -40.37 -43.74 19.48
C ALA A 13 -40.69 -42.23 19.53
N ILE A 14 -41.30 -41.77 20.62
CA ILE A 14 -41.58 -40.34 20.85
C ILE A 14 -40.27 -39.56 21.01
N ALA A 15 -39.31 -40.08 21.79
CA ALA A 15 -38.02 -39.42 21.99
C ALA A 15 -37.22 -39.28 20.68
N ILE A 16 -37.23 -40.32 19.84
CA ILE A 16 -36.58 -40.29 18.51
C ILE A 16 -37.27 -39.29 17.59
N ALA A 17 -38.61 -39.25 17.57
CA ALA A 17 -39.36 -38.28 16.77
C ALA A 17 -39.08 -36.84 17.20
N MET A 18 -38.97 -36.57 18.51
CA MET A 18 -38.61 -35.25 19.03
C MET A 18 -37.17 -34.85 18.66
N PHE A 19 -36.21 -35.77 18.74
CA PHE A 19 -34.83 -35.50 18.36
C PHE A 19 -34.68 -35.18 16.86
N LEU A 20 -35.41 -35.90 16.01
CA LEU A 20 -35.46 -35.63 14.57
C LEU A 20 -36.13 -34.29 14.25
N ALA A 21 -37.18 -33.91 14.98
CA ALA A 21 -37.82 -32.61 14.81
C ALA A 21 -36.89 -31.45 15.19
N ILE A 22 -36.13 -31.60 16.30
CA ILE A 22 -35.17 -30.58 16.75
C ILE A 22 -34.03 -30.41 15.75
N THR A 23 -33.46 -31.52 15.25
CA THR A 23 -32.38 -31.46 14.25
C THR A 23 -32.86 -30.85 12.93
N LEU A 24 -34.11 -31.10 12.50
CA LEU A 24 -34.71 -30.45 11.35
C LEU A 24 -34.86 -28.92 11.56
N VAL A 25 -35.33 -28.49 12.74
CA VAL A 25 -35.48 -27.06 13.07
C VAL A 25 -34.12 -26.35 13.06
N ILE A 26 -33.07 -26.98 13.62
CA ILE A 26 -31.72 -26.41 13.62
C ILE A 26 -31.17 -26.30 12.18
N ALA A 27 -31.38 -27.32 11.34
CA ALA A 27 -30.97 -27.27 9.94
C ALA A 27 -31.70 -26.17 9.15
N VAL A 28 -33.00 -25.97 9.40
CA VAL A 28 -33.78 -24.88 8.79
C VAL A 28 -33.28 -23.51 9.26
N ILE A 29 -32.96 -23.34 10.55
CA ILE A 29 -32.38 -22.09 11.07
C ILE A 29 -31.02 -21.81 10.40
N PHE A 30 -30.16 -22.82 10.25
CA PHE A 30 -28.87 -22.67 9.56
C PHE A 30 -29.04 -22.26 8.09
N ILE A 31 -30.00 -22.86 7.37
CA ILE A 31 -30.31 -22.48 5.98
C ILE A 31 -30.84 -21.04 5.89
N VAL A 32 -31.77 -20.66 6.78
CA VAL A 32 -32.30 -19.29 6.82
C VAL A 32 -31.18 -18.27 7.13
N SER A 33 -30.26 -18.61 8.03
CA SER A 33 -29.10 -17.77 8.41
C SER A 33 -28.12 -17.57 7.25
N LEU A 34 -27.92 -18.58 6.39
CA LEU A 34 -27.07 -18.49 5.20
C LEU A 34 -27.74 -17.71 4.04
N THR A 35 -29.07 -17.60 4.04
CA THR A 35 -29.82 -16.84 3.01
C THR A 35 -30.04 -15.36 3.36
N GLN A 36 -29.62 -14.89 4.53
CA GLN A 36 -29.70 -13.48 4.95
C GLN A 36 -28.37 -12.74 4.87
N ILE A 37 -27.55 -13.02 3.85
CA ILE A 37 -26.62 -11.99 3.36
C ILE A 37 -27.51 -10.92 2.75
N PRO A 38 -27.47 -9.65 3.20
CA PRO A 38 -28.17 -8.60 2.50
C PRO A 38 -27.57 -8.48 1.11
N MET A 39 -28.28 -9.00 0.12
CA MET A 39 -28.11 -8.60 -1.26
C MET A 39 -28.48 -7.12 -1.30
N VAL A 40 -27.46 -6.26 -1.18
CA VAL A 40 -27.56 -4.85 -1.52
C VAL A 40 -27.82 -4.79 -3.03
N ILE A 41 -29.09 -4.97 -3.41
CA ILE A 41 -29.54 -4.62 -4.75
C ILE A 41 -29.51 -3.10 -4.79
N MET A 42 -28.55 -2.60 -5.57
CA MET A 42 -28.49 -1.24 -6.06
C MET A 42 -29.84 -0.82 -6.62
N ASN A 43 -30.62 -0.11 -5.81
CA ASN A 43 -31.64 0.81 -6.29
C ASN A 43 -31.11 2.20 -6.01
N ASN A 44 -30.18 2.66 -6.86
CA ASN A 44 -30.03 4.10 -7.04
C ASN A 44 -30.41 4.42 -8.47
N THR A 45 -31.63 4.94 -8.56
CA THR A 45 -32.24 5.56 -9.72
C THR A 45 -31.25 6.54 -10.35
N ASN A 46 -31.16 6.53 -11.67
CA ASN A 46 -30.35 7.39 -12.54
C ASN A 46 -30.34 8.88 -12.15
N GLN A 47 -29.59 9.24 -11.12
CA GLN A 47 -28.86 10.49 -11.07
C GLN A 47 -27.49 10.15 -11.64
N PRO A 48 -27.01 10.83 -12.69
CA PRO A 48 -25.60 10.80 -12.96
C PRO A 48 -24.96 11.36 -11.69
N VAL A 49 -24.34 10.49 -10.89
CA VAL A 49 -23.24 10.94 -10.04
C VAL A 49 -22.25 11.45 -11.06
N THR A 50 -22.27 12.76 -11.28
CA THR A 50 -21.06 13.44 -11.72
C THR A 50 -20.07 13.13 -10.61
N THR A 51 -19.36 12.00 -10.75
CA THR A 51 -17.95 11.98 -10.41
C THR A 51 -17.43 13.18 -11.17
N GLN A 52 -17.33 14.31 -10.46
CA GLN A 52 -16.31 15.25 -10.81
C GLN A 52 -15.06 14.41 -10.76
N THR A 53 -14.62 13.95 -11.92
CA THR A 53 -13.21 13.80 -12.19
C THR A 53 -12.66 15.18 -11.91
N THR A 54 -12.41 15.50 -10.64
CA THR A 54 -11.38 16.45 -10.28
C THR A 54 -10.19 15.89 -11.03
N ALA A 55 -9.81 16.59 -12.10
CA ALA A 55 -8.60 16.23 -12.83
C ALA A 55 -7.52 16.14 -11.75
N LYS A 56 -7.03 14.92 -11.49
CA LYS A 56 -6.01 14.68 -10.47
C LYS A 56 -4.85 15.63 -10.78
N PRO A 57 -4.26 16.30 -9.77
CA PRO A 57 -3.23 17.29 -10.01
C PRO A 57 -2.06 16.61 -10.73
N THR A 58 -1.94 16.83 -12.03
CA THR A 58 -0.74 16.44 -12.76
C THR A 58 0.38 17.32 -12.22
N PRO A 59 1.51 16.74 -11.79
CA PRO A 59 2.64 17.53 -11.34
C PRO A 59 3.05 18.52 -12.44
N VAL A 60 3.17 19.80 -12.07
CA VAL A 60 3.53 20.88 -12.96
C VAL A 60 4.92 21.37 -12.60
N GLY A 61 5.83 21.37 -13.57
CA GLY A 61 7.22 21.76 -13.38
C GLY A 61 8.21 20.76 -13.96
N GLU A 62 9.47 20.99 -13.67
CA GLU A 62 10.60 20.13 -13.99
C GLU A 62 10.82 19.14 -12.83
N PHE A 63 11.02 17.86 -13.13
CA PHE A 63 11.34 16.86 -12.11
C PHE A 63 12.70 17.16 -11.48
N LYS A 64 12.79 17.15 -10.15
CA LYS A 64 14.02 17.45 -9.40
C LYS A 64 14.55 16.30 -8.59
N GLY A 65 13.70 15.38 -8.17
CA GLY A 65 14.17 14.25 -7.41
C GLY A 65 13.08 13.33 -6.92
N PHE A 66 13.55 12.25 -6.33
CA PHE A 66 12.73 11.21 -5.75
C PHE A 66 13.41 10.70 -4.48
N ASN A 67 12.66 10.58 -3.39
CA ASN A 67 13.12 10.00 -2.14
C ASN A 67 12.29 8.77 -1.84
N TYR A 68 12.92 7.75 -1.27
CA TYR A 68 12.28 6.49 -0.93
C TYR A 68 12.82 5.93 0.38
N SER A 69 11.91 5.50 1.24
CA SER A 69 12.21 4.61 2.35
C SER A 69 11.30 3.38 2.31
N PRO A 70 11.84 2.15 2.38
CA PRO A 70 11.04 0.92 2.32
C PRO A 70 10.29 0.59 3.62
N GLY A 71 10.49 1.37 4.69
CA GLY A 71 9.90 1.11 6.00
C GLY A 71 10.49 -0.10 6.73
N TYR A 72 10.32 -0.13 8.06
CA TYR A 72 10.85 -1.16 8.95
C TYR A 72 9.92 -1.44 10.12
N GLY A 73 9.65 -2.73 10.33
CA GLY A 73 8.82 -3.24 11.43
C GLY A 73 9.59 -3.63 12.69
N ASP A 74 10.92 -3.50 12.70
CA ASP A 74 11.76 -3.81 13.87
C ASP A 74 12.20 -2.55 14.63
N MET A 75 12.61 -2.73 15.89
CA MET A 75 13.23 -1.70 16.74
C MET A 75 14.74 -1.82 16.74
N ASP A 76 15.31 -2.60 15.83
CA ASP A 76 16.73 -2.96 15.88
C ASP A 76 17.59 -1.86 15.24
N GLY A 77 16.95 -0.87 14.60
CA GLY A 77 17.60 0.31 14.04
C GLY A 77 17.95 0.16 12.57
N THR A 78 17.39 -0.85 11.89
CA THR A 78 17.48 -1.00 10.45
C THR A 78 16.96 0.27 9.77
N SER A 79 17.72 0.81 8.82
CA SER A 79 17.29 1.97 8.05
C SER A 79 17.84 1.93 6.64
N ILE A 80 16.99 2.15 5.64
CA ILE A 80 17.38 2.51 4.27
C ILE A 80 16.64 3.78 3.90
N HIS A 81 17.38 4.72 3.33
CA HIS A 81 16.85 5.90 2.69
C HIS A 81 17.60 6.11 1.38
N GLU A 82 16.86 6.32 0.31
CA GLU A 82 17.39 6.50 -1.04
C GLU A 82 16.92 7.84 -1.60
N SER A 83 17.85 8.60 -2.19
CA SER A 83 17.58 9.89 -2.80
C SER A 83 18.13 9.92 -4.22
N LEU A 84 17.26 10.15 -5.19
CA LEU A 84 17.59 10.48 -6.56
C LEU A 84 17.57 12.00 -6.73
N TYR A 85 18.71 12.57 -7.13
CA TYR A 85 18.86 14.02 -7.34
C TYR A 85 20.05 14.33 -8.26
N GLN A 86 20.17 15.58 -8.70
CA GLN A 86 21.39 16.07 -9.37
C GLN A 86 22.41 16.54 -8.32
N ASN A 87 23.62 16.00 -8.38
CA ASN A 87 24.71 16.45 -7.52
C ASN A 87 25.28 17.82 -7.96
N ASP A 88 26.29 18.32 -7.24
CA ASP A 88 26.95 19.60 -7.53
C ASP A 88 27.64 19.66 -8.91
N ASP A 89 27.99 18.50 -9.48
CA ASP A 89 28.58 18.37 -10.81
C ASP A 89 27.51 18.35 -11.93
N GLY A 90 26.22 18.31 -11.56
CA GLY A 90 25.07 18.24 -12.47
C GLY A 90 24.72 16.82 -12.92
N ASP A 91 25.43 15.81 -12.42
CA ASP A 91 25.16 14.41 -12.70
C ASP A 91 23.97 13.91 -11.87
N TRP A 92 23.11 13.12 -12.52
CA TRP A 92 22.03 12.42 -11.82
C TRP A 92 22.58 11.22 -11.08
N ILE A 93 22.30 11.15 -9.78
CA ILE A 93 22.71 10.04 -8.94
C ILE A 93 21.55 9.51 -8.10
N ILE A 94 21.65 8.26 -7.67
CA ILE A 94 20.96 7.78 -6.47
C ILE A 94 22.00 7.65 -5.37
N GLU A 95 21.75 8.29 -4.24
CA GLU A 95 22.46 8.06 -2.99
C GLU A 95 21.59 7.18 -2.08
N ARG A 96 22.09 5.98 -1.79
CA ARG A 96 21.49 5.04 -0.85
C ARG A 96 22.25 5.09 0.47
N ARG A 97 21.57 5.41 1.55
CA ARG A 97 22.07 5.34 2.92
C ARG A 97 21.42 4.14 3.60
N ALA A 98 22.21 3.15 4.00
CA ALA A 98 21.73 1.89 4.57
C ALA A 98 22.47 1.53 5.86
N ARG A 99 21.73 1.08 6.87
CA ARG A 99 22.23 0.58 8.15
C ARG A 99 21.43 -0.67 8.54
N GLU A 100 22.12 -1.73 8.98
CA GLU A 100 21.47 -3.00 9.36
C GLU A 100 20.85 -2.95 10.76
N ASP A 101 21.49 -2.28 11.72
CA ASP A 101 21.01 -2.10 13.09
C ASP A 101 21.74 -0.91 13.75
N PHE A 102 21.34 -0.50 14.96
CA PHE A 102 21.96 0.59 15.71
C PHE A 102 23.45 0.41 16.06
N GLU A 103 24.03 -0.78 15.88
CA GLU A 103 25.45 -1.04 16.15
C GLU A 103 26.28 -1.07 14.86
N SER A 104 25.63 -1.29 13.72
CA SER A 104 26.25 -1.36 12.40
C SER A 104 26.58 0.03 11.87
N PRO A 105 27.67 0.23 11.12
CA PRO A 105 27.95 1.52 10.51
C PRO A 105 26.93 1.85 9.41
N MET A 106 26.80 3.13 9.08
CA MET A 106 26.02 3.58 7.94
C MET A 106 26.83 3.34 6.65
N ILE A 107 26.21 2.69 5.66
CA ILE A 107 26.78 2.44 4.34
C ILE A 107 26.13 3.40 3.36
N VAL A 108 26.93 4.27 2.74
CA VAL A 108 26.49 5.19 1.69
C VAL A 108 26.95 4.66 0.34
N THR A 109 26.01 4.27 -0.50
CA THR A 109 26.27 3.79 -1.87
C THR A 109 25.74 4.80 -2.88
N THR A 110 26.55 5.15 -3.88
CA THR A 110 26.11 6.07 -4.95
C THR A 110 26.08 5.35 -6.30
N TYR A 111 24.99 5.55 -7.03
CA TYR A 111 24.78 5.06 -8.39
C TYR A 111 24.68 6.23 -9.35
N LEU A 112 25.32 6.12 -10.52
CA LEU A 112 25.28 7.15 -11.55
C LEU A 112 24.24 6.79 -12.61
N LEU A 113 23.38 7.75 -12.94
CA LEU A 113 22.28 7.60 -13.87
C LEU A 113 22.54 8.37 -15.16
N THR A 114 21.93 7.91 -16.25
CA THR A 114 21.85 8.72 -17.46
C THR A 114 20.63 9.63 -17.39
N GLU A 115 20.69 10.79 -18.06
CA GLU A 115 19.54 11.69 -18.21
C GLU A 115 18.34 10.97 -18.87
N ALA A 116 18.60 10.01 -19.76
CA ALA A 116 17.54 9.23 -20.41
C ALA A 116 16.77 8.36 -19.41
N ASP A 117 17.47 7.71 -18.47
CA ASP A 117 16.84 6.86 -17.45
C ASP A 117 15.98 7.70 -16.49
N VAL A 118 16.51 8.85 -16.06
CA VAL A 118 15.77 9.78 -15.20
C VAL A 118 14.53 10.33 -15.92
N ASN A 119 14.66 10.67 -17.19
CA ASN A 119 13.53 11.14 -17.99
C ASN A 119 12.45 10.05 -18.18
N ASP A 120 12.84 8.78 -18.39
CA ASP A 120 11.89 7.67 -18.46
C ASP A 120 11.17 7.45 -17.13
N PHE A 121 11.91 7.44 -16.02
CA PHE A 121 11.34 7.31 -14.68
C PHE A 121 10.39 8.47 -14.33
N ALA A 122 10.81 9.71 -14.57
CA ALA A 122 9.99 10.89 -14.36
C ALA A 122 8.74 10.91 -15.25
N ALA A 123 8.85 10.44 -16.50
CA ALA A 123 7.72 10.28 -17.40
C ALA A 123 6.74 9.23 -16.87
N PHE A 124 7.21 8.08 -16.37
CA PHE A 124 6.35 7.08 -15.75
C PHE A 124 5.57 7.64 -14.55
N ILE A 125 6.24 8.35 -13.64
CA ILE A 125 5.60 8.99 -12.47
C ILE A 125 4.46 9.92 -12.92
N LYS A 126 4.74 10.75 -13.94
CA LYS A 126 3.80 11.74 -14.46
C LYS A 126 2.64 11.09 -15.21
N ASP A 127 2.93 10.20 -16.14
CA ASP A 127 1.94 9.59 -17.05
C ASP A 127 1.02 8.61 -16.31
N SER A 128 1.55 7.91 -15.31
CA SER A 128 0.76 7.02 -14.43
C SER A 128 0.08 7.77 -13.29
N ASN A 129 0.37 9.07 -13.15
CA ASN A 129 -0.19 9.95 -12.13
C ASN A 129 0.04 9.42 -10.70
N VAL A 130 1.30 9.04 -10.41
CA VAL A 130 1.72 8.57 -9.09
C VAL A 130 1.51 9.65 -8.03
N CYS A 131 1.83 10.92 -8.32
CA CYS A 131 1.63 12.02 -7.36
C CYS A 131 0.17 12.18 -6.89
N GLY A 132 -0.81 11.75 -7.69
CA GLY A 132 -2.22 11.77 -7.28
C GLY A 132 -2.61 10.70 -6.25
N LEU A 133 -1.64 9.94 -5.74
CA LEU A 133 -1.79 9.04 -4.59
C LEU A 133 -1.63 9.76 -3.26
N GLU A 134 -1.02 10.96 -3.23
CA GLU A 134 -0.87 11.78 -2.02
C GLU A 134 -2.23 12.11 -1.38
N ASP A 135 -3.28 12.31 -2.19
CA ASP A 135 -4.61 12.70 -1.70
C ASP A 135 -5.46 11.52 -1.20
N ARG A 136 -4.90 10.31 -1.07
CA ARG A 136 -5.64 9.18 -0.48
C ARG A 136 -6.01 9.46 0.98
N PRO A 137 -7.20 9.02 1.45
CA PRO A 137 -7.58 9.23 2.84
C PRO A 137 -6.63 8.48 3.77
N ASP A 138 -6.49 8.98 4.99
CA ASP A 138 -5.68 8.32 6.02
C ASP A 138 -6.31 6.97 6.38
N SER A 139 -5.46 5.98 6.65
CA SER A 139 -5.88 4.63 7.02
C SER A 139 -6.26 4.57 8.50
N ASP A 140 -7.41 3.96 8.79
CA ASP A 140 -7.80 3.61 10.16
C ASP A 140 -7.15 2.31 10.66
N LEU A 141 -6.35 1.64 9.81
CA LEU A 141 -5.64 0.42 10.20
C LEU A 141 -4.50 0.77 11.16
N PHE A 142 -4.44 0.03 12.26
CA PHE A 142 -3.32 0.11 13.18
C PHE A 142 -2.11 -0.59 12.55
N ILE A 143 -1.15 0.19 12.06
CA ILE A 143 0.12 -0.27 11.50
C ILE A 143 1.19 -0.15 12.58
N THR A 144 1.95 -1.22 12.81
CA THR A 144 2.91 -1.35 13.92
C THR A 144 4.33 -0.98 13.54
N ASP A 145 4.54 -0.50 12.32
CA ASP A 145 5.86 -0.27 11.78
C ASP A 145 6.50 0.91 12.51
N TYR A 146 7.75 0.70 12.93
CA TYR A 146 8.51 1.70 13.68
C TYR A 146 9.03 2.80 12.77
N SER A 147 9.27 2.47 11.50
CA SER A 147 9.49 3.42 10.41
C SER A 147 8.52 3.07 9.27
N ALA A 148 7.63 4.00 8.92
CA ALA A 148 6.77 3.83 7.76
C ALA A 148 7.59 3.74 6.47
N TRP A 149 7.07 3.05 5.46
CA TRP A 149 7.53 3.30 4.10
C TRP A 149 6.98 4.62 3.57
N ASP A 150 7.78 5.30 2.76
CA ASP A 150 7.40 6.55 2.13
C ASP A 150 8.07 6.80 0.77
N TYR A 151 7.47 7.72 0.04
CA TYR A 151 7.98 8.29 -1.20
C TYR A 151 7.85 9.81 -1.14
N GLY A 152 8.91 10.51 -1.54
CA GLY A 152 8.89 11.95 -1.80
C GLY A 152 9.18 12.23 -3.26
N ILE A 153 8.28 12.93 -3.96
CA ILE A 153 8.47 13.26 -5.38
C ILE A 153 8.57 14.78 -5.53
N GLU A 154 9.67 15.27 -6.08
CA GLU A 154 10.00 16.69 -6.10
C GLU A 154 9.95 17.29 -7.50
N TYR A 155 9.29 18.45 -7.62
CA TYR A 155 9.22 19.24 -8.84
C TYR A 155 9.56 20.71 -8.60
N ASP A 156 10.31 21.29 -9.53
CA ASP A 156 10.53 22.73 -9.63
C ASP A 156 9.48 23.34 -10.58
N ASN A 157 8.58 24.15 -10.03
CA ASN A 157 7.53 24.82 -10.78
C ASN A 157 7.87 26.27 -11.16
N THR A 158 9.09 26.75 -10.92
CA THR A 158 9.50 28.13 -11.25
C THR A 158 9.37 28.41 -12.75
N SER A 159 9.64 27.41 -13.58
CA SER A 159 9.52 27.46 -15.04
C SER A 159 8.08 27.69 -15.54
N VAL A 160 7.07 27.38 -14.72
CA VAL A 160 5.65 27.56 -15.02
C VAL A 160 5.00 28.69 -14.21
N GLY A 161 5.82 29.52 -13.56
CA GLY A 161 5.36 30.68 -12.79
C GLY A 161 4.95 30.38 -11.35
N GLY A 162 5.37 29.25 -10.79
CA GLY A 162 5.30 29.00 -9.35
C GLY A 162 6.49 29.61 -8.59
N ASP A 163 6.33 29.74 -7.28
CA ASP A 163 7.28 30.49 -6.43
C ASP A 163 8.30 29.60 -5.69
N ARG A 164 8.16 28.26 -5.74
CA ARG A 164 8.97 27.30 -4.95
C ARG A 164 8.83 25.87 -5.43
N TRP A 165 9.73 24.99 -4.98
CA TRP A 165 9.60 23.55 -5.17
C TRP A 165 8.34 22.97 -4.53
N VAL A 166 7.77 21.95 -5.16
CA VAL A 166 6.63 21.19 -4.68
C VAL A 166 7.08 19.76 -4.45
N THR A 167 6.77 19.23 -3.27
CA THR A 167 7.00 17.84 -2.91
C THR A 167 5.65 17.16 -2.72
N TYR A 168 5.46 16.04 -3.40
CA TYR A 168 4.32 15.14 -3.19
C TYR A 168 4.76 14.00 -2.29
N SER A 169 4.04 13.80 -1.18
CA SER A 169 4.39 12.78 -0.18
C SER A 169 3.38 11.63 -0.21
N ILE A 170 3.87 10.41 -0.41
CA ILE A 170 3.08 9.18 -0.40
C ILE A 170 3.66 8.31 0.71
N TRP A 171 2.83 7.77 1.57
CA TRP A 171 3.29 7.14 2.81
C TRP A 171 2.31 6.08 3.28
N GLU A 172 2.81 5.12 4.03
CA GLU A 172 2.11 3.91 4.44
C GLU A 172 0.75 4.11 5.07
N TYR A 173 0.56 5.20 5.82
CA TYR A 173 -0.62 5.42 6.65
C TYR A 173 -1.85 5.94 5.87
N LYS A 174 -1.97 5.60 4.58
CA LYS A 174 -3.09 5.95 3.71
C LYS A 174 -3.82 4.71 3.19
N GLU A 175 -5.08 4.87 2.80
CA GLU A 175 -5.87 3.81 2.17
C GLU A 175 -5.61 3.74 0.66
N TYR A 176 -4.91 2.70 0.25
CA TYR A 176 -4.61 2.40 -1.15
C TYR A 176 -5.50 1.26 -1.66
N SER A 177 -6.06 1.40 -2.86
CA SER A 177 -6.73 0.28 -3.53
C SER A 177 -5.72 -0.74 -4.05
N ASP A 178 -6.19 -1.92 -4.47
CA ASP A 178 -5.34 -2.94 -5.11
C ASP A 178 -4.63 -2.37 -6.35
N GLU A 179 -5.29 -1.50 -7.12
CA GLU A 179 -4.69 -0.82 -8.27
C GLU A 179 -3.63 0.21 -7.86
N ASP A 180 -3.86 0.95 -6.77
CA ASP A 180 -2.87 1.89 -6.25
C ASP A 180 -1.62 1.12 -5.77
N MET A 181 -1.80 0.01 -5.05
CA MET A 181 -0.71 -0.85 -4.61
C MET A 181 0.04 -1.47 -5.79
N ALA A 182 -0.65 -1.90 -6.85
CA ALA A 182 0.00 -2.39 -8.06
C ALA A 182 0.87 -1.32 -8.74
N LEU A 183 0.42 -0.05 -8.72
CA LEU A 183 1.19 1.07 -9.24
C LEU A 183 2.43 1.36 -8.37
N LEU A 184 2.30 1.33 -7.04
CA LEU A 184 3.44 1.51 -6.13
C LEU A 184 4.48 0.40 -6.28
N ASN A 185 4.05 -0.86 -6.44
CA ASN A 185 4.98 -1.96 -6.70
C ASN A 185 5.75 -1.80 -8.03
N GLU A 186 5.10 -1.26 -9.07
CA GLU A 186 5.78 -0.95 -10.34
C GLU A 186 6.73 0.24 -10.19
N LEU A 187 6.39 1.24 -9.37
CA LEU A 187 7.28 2.35 -9.02
C LEU A 187 8.54 1.84 -8.32
N ASP A 188 8.39 0.98 -7.29
CA ASP A 188 9.51 0.37 -6.57
C ASP A 188 10.43 -0.38 -7.52
N LYS A 189 9.85 -1.23 -8.37
CA LYS A 189 10.62 -2.02 -9.33
C LYS A 189 11.39 -1.14 -10.30
N ARG A 190 10.75 -0.10 -10.83
CA ARG A 190 11.41 0.84 -11.76
C ARG A 190 12.52 1.61 -11.08
N PHE A 191 12.33 2.02 -9.83
CA PHE A 191 13.37 2.69 -9.07
C PHE A 191 14.53 1.74 -8.78
N GLU A 192 14.26 0.49 -8.40
CA GLU A 192 15.28 -0.53 -8.18
C GLU A 192 16.08 -0.86 -9.45
N ASP A 193 15.43 -0.89 -10.62
CA ASP A 193 16.08 -1.11 -11.91
C ASP A 193 17.12 -0.01 -12.25
N LEU A 194 17.07 1.15 -11.59
CA LEU A 194 18.05 2.23 -11.75
C LEU A 194 19.38 1.96 -11.02
N HIS A 195 19.43 0.97 -10.11
CA HIS A 195 20.63 0.62 -9.32
C HIS A 195 21.70 -0.18 -10.09
N TYR A 196 21.88 0.08 -11.39
CA TYR A 196 22.75 -0.74 -12.26
C TYR A 196 24.21 -0.28 -12.35
N ASN A 197 24.51 0.99 -12.05
CA ASN A 197 25.83 1.60 -12.24
C ASN A 197 26.39 2.21 -10.95
N LYS A 198 26.82 1.36 -10.02
CA LYS A 198 27.46 1.78 -8.76
C LYS A 198 28.80 2.47 -9.04
N ILE A 199 28.97 3.69 -8.53
CA ILE A 199 30.20 4.49 -8.69
C ILE A 199 30.97 4.68 -7.38
N SER A 200 30.33 4.54 -6.22
CA SER A 200 31.00 4.63 -4.91
C SER A 200 30.27 3.83 -3.84
N GLU A 201 30.99 3.49 -2.78
CA GLU A 201 30.49 2.89 -1.55
C GLU A 201 31.41 3.33 -0.40
N VAL A 202 30.84 3.94 0.63
CA VAL A 202 31.56 4.52 1.76
C VAL A 202 30.93 4.02 3.06
N VAL A 203 31.78 3.69 4.03
CA VAL A 203 31.37 3.35 5.40
C VAL A 203 31.51 4.60 6.25
N GLU A 204 30.42 5.12 6.78
CA GLU A 204 30.39 6.18 7.78
C GLU A 204 30.37 5.53 9.17
N GLU A 205 31.45 5.71 9.93
CA GLU A 205 31.51 5.30 11.34
C GLU A 205 30.84 6.40 12.19
N ASP A 206 29.99 6.02 13.14
CA ASP A 206 29.40 6.97 14.10
C ASP A 206 30.53 7.65 14.90
N GLU A 207 30.62 8.99 14.83
CA GLU A 207 31.59 9.80 15.61
C GLU A 207 31.36 9.75 17.12
#